data_AF-A0A839LCT0-F1
#
_entry.id   AF-A0A839LCT0-F1
#
_cell.length_a   1.000
_cell.length_b   1.000
_cell.length_c   1.000
_cell.angle_alpha   90.00
_cell.angle_beta   90.00
_cell.angle_gamma   90.00
#
_symmetry.space_group_name_H-M   'P 1'
#
loop_
_entity.id
_entity.type
_entity.pdbx_description
1 polymer ?
#
loop_
_entity_poly.entity_id
_entity_poly.type
_entity_poly.pdbx_seq_one_letter_code
_entity_poly.pdbx_strand_id
1 'polypeptide(L)'
;MSPKHLGLAALVVTGLTLAGWHWLDEREAARAEEAQARAKAEAAQRNAGLNTGLADLFRPLPASGAQAPGTGANGQQVWLAAGQGGSPSTVPGMPPPDIQVETPQQRAEAETLRKLGYHIDQRYYLMSLAELRQAANGGDRQALTHLAERYLFALDGKPQDPEHEPGYPYREAAREALRQAYVRGNLHAAAIISESYLLEKRPLDAAAWNLVARRAGDTLSADWFIGTKDYQQLNESQRSEAGRMAENLWADLEARRQAKG
;
A
#
# COMPACT_ATOMS: atom_id res chain seq x y z
N MET A 1 -88.75 30.27 -40.68
CA MET A 1 -87.96 29.01 -40.65
C MET A 1 -86.79 29.22 -39.69
N SER A 2 -86.86 28.62 -38.49
CA SER A 2 -85.70 28.27 -37.63
C SER A 2 -84.94 27.08 -38.25
N PRO A 3 -83.65 26.77 -37.94
CA PRO A 3 -83.04 26.52 -36.60
C PRO A 3 -81.58 27.04 -36.48
N LYS A 4 -80.73 26.85 -35.45
CA LYS A 4 -80.70 26.53 -34.00
C LYS A 4 -79.24 26.80 -33.54
N HIS A 5 -79.09 27.07 -32.24
CA HIS A 5 -77.86 27.28 -31.46
C HIS A 5 -76.75 26.22 -31.61
N LEU A 6 -75.49 26.59 -31.33
CA LEU A 6 -74.42 25.87 -30.59
C LEU A 6 -73.17 26.79 -30.52
N GLY A 7 -72.69 27.20 -29.34
CA GLY A 7 -71.54 26.60 -28.62
C GLY A 7 -70.20 27.17 -29.14
N LEU A 8 -69.20 27.62 -28.39
CA LEU A 8 -68.63 27.12 -27.15
C LEU A 8 -67.59 28.15 -26.63
N ALA A 9 -67.38 28.15 -25.32
CA ALA A 9 -66.37 28.93 -24.61
C ALA A 9 -64.94 28.63 -25.08
N ALA A 10 -64.13 29.66 -25.33
CA ALA A 10 -62.68 29.53 -25.42
C ALA A 10 -62.09 29.72 -24.01
N LEU A 11 -61.80 28.59 -23.39
CA LEU A 11 -61.20 28.47 -22.06
C LEU A 11 -59.70 28.78 -22.16
N VAL A 12 -59.24 29.67 -21.29
CA VAL A 12 -57.83 29.99 -21.06
C VAL A 12 -57.12 28.73 -20.54
N VAL A 13 -56.24 28.14 -21.35
CA VAL A 13 -55.26 27.14 -20.88
C VAL A 13 -53.88 27.62 -21.30
N THR A 14 -53.34 28.54 -20.50
CA THR A 14 -51.92 28.90 -20.52
C THR A 14 -51.44 28.84 -19.09
N GLY A 15 -50.85 27.71 -18.71
CA GLY A 15 -50.22 27.58 -17.40
C GLY A 15 -50.11 26.15 -16.93
N LEU A 16 -49.41 25.28 -17.65
CA LEU A 16 -49.03 23.95 -17.12
C LEU A 16 -47.84 23.29 -17.84
N THR A 17 -46.88 24.06 -18.38
CA THR A 17 -45.67 23.48 -19.02
C THR A 17 -44.35 23.83 -18.35
N LEU A 18 -44.31 24.77 -17.40
CA LEU A 18 -43.05 25.18 -16.73
C LEU A 18 -42.79 24.48 -15.38
N ALA A 19 -43.76 23.78 -14.80
CA ALA A 19 -43.56 23.06 -13.53
C ALA A 19 -42.94 21.66 -13.68
N GLY A 20 -42.91 21.10 -14.90
CA GLY A 20 -42.39 19.75 -15.14
C GLY A 20 -40.86 19.67 -15.26
N TRP A 21 -40.19 20.77 -15.60
CA TRP A 21 -38.74 20.78 -15.84
C TRP A 21 -37.92 20.90 -14.55
N HIS A 22 -38.39 21.67 -13.57
CA HIS A 22 -37.71 21.77 -12.26
C HIS A 22 -37.82 20.49 -11.42
N TRP A 23 -38.88 19.69 -11.62
CA TRP A 23 -39.10 18.48 -10.81
C TRP A 23 -38.34 17.25 -11.32
N LEU A 24 -37.94 17.24 -12.59
CA LEU A 24 -37.10 16.18 -13.15
C LEU A 24 -35.64 16.30 -12.68
N ASP A 25 -35.17 17.54 -12.53
CA ASP A 25 -33.78 17.90 -12.18
C ASP A 25 -33.43 17.48 -10.74
N GLU A 26 -34.34 17.69 -9.78
CA GLU A 26 -34.14 17.27 -8.38
C GLU A 26 -34.03 15.74 -8.23
N ARG A 27 -34.75 14.98 -9.06
CA ARG A 27 -34.69 13.51 -9.04
C ARG A 27 -33.43 12.94 -9.69
N GLU A 28 -32.80 13.69 -10.59
CA GLU A 28 -31.51 13.32 -11.17
C GLU A 28 -30.36 13.71 -10.24
N ALA A 29 -30.43 14.88 -9.61
CA ALA A 29 -29.50 15.28 -8.56
C ALA A 29 -29.50 14.30 -7.38
N ALA A 30 -30.69 13.93 -6.88
CA ALA A 30 -30.81 12.94 -5.80
C ALA A 30 -30.28 11.55 -6.20
N ARG A 31 -30.50 11.13 -7.46
CA ARG A 31 -29.94 9.86 -7.97
C ARG A 31 -28.43 9.91 -8.15
N ALA A 32 -27.88 11.05 -8.57
CA ALA A 32 -26.44 11.26 -8.68
C ALA A 32 -25.78 11.25 -7.28
N GLU A 33 -26.40 11.89 -6.29
CA GLU A 33 -25.92 11.92 -4.92
C GLU A 33 -25.99 10.53 -4.27
N GLU A 34 -27.08 9.78 -4.50
CA GLU A 34 -27.22 8.40 -4.03
C GLU A 34 -26.23 7.45 -4.73
N ALA A 35 -26.00 7.62 -6.03
CA ALA A 35 -24.98 6.87 -6.76
C ALA A 35 -23.57 7.18 -6.25
N GLN A 36 -23.29 8.44 -5.92
CA GLN A 36 -22.01 8.85 -5.36
C GLN A 36 -21.83 8.34 -3.92
N ALA A 37 -22.90 8.33 -3.12
CA ALA A 37 -22.91 7.74 -1.78
C ALA A 37 -22.71 6.22 -1.82
N ARG A 38 -23.36 5.52 -2.76
CA ARG A 38 -23.15 4.07 -2.98
C ARG A 38 -21.75 3.76 -3.46
N ALA A 39 -21.21 4.52 -4.41
CA ALA A 39 -19.83 4.37 -4.86
C ALA A 39 -18.82 4.61 -3.72
N LYS A 40 -19.06 5.63 -2.87
CA LYS A 40 -18.27 5.86 -1.65
C LYS A 40 -18.41 4.72 -0.65
N ALA A 41 -19.61 4.19 -0.44
CA ALA A 41 -19.85 3.08 0.48
C ALA A 41 -19.21 1.78 -0.01
N GLU A 42 -19.26 1.50 -1.31
CA GLU A 42 -18.65 0.34 -1.93
C GLU A 42 -17.11 0.44 -1.93
N ALA A 43 -16.56 1.63 -2.21
CA ALA A 43 -15.14 1.92 -2.04
C ALA A 43 -14.72 1.78 -0.57
N ALA A 44 -15.53 2.28 0.38
CA ALA A 44 -15.28 2.12 1.81
C ALA A 44 -15.33 0.66 2.27
N GLN A 45 -16.23 -0.17 1.72
CA GLN A 45 -16.29 -1.61 2.00
C GLN A 45 -15.10 -2.38 1.41
N ARG A 46 -14.68 -2.06 0.17
CA ARG A 46 -13.44 -2.62 -0.41
C ARG A 46 -12.22 -2.21 0.43
N ASN A 47 -12.18 -0.96 0.88
CA ASN A 47 -11.13 -0.45 1.75
C ASN A 47 -11.22 -1.03 3.17
N ALA A 48 -12.38 -1.43 3.67
CA ALA A 48 -12.51 -2.06 4.99
C ALA A 48 -11.81 -3.43 5.05
N GLY A 49 -11.81 -4.20 3.96
CA GLY A 49 -11.03 -5.44 3.87
C GLY A 49 -9.51 -5.23 3.74
N LEU A 50 -9.08 -4.10 3.17
CA LEU A 50 -7.67 -3.68 3.08
C LEU A 50 -7.17 -3.05 4.40
N ASN A 51 -8.05 -2.36 5.14
CA ASN A 51 -7.78 -1.71 6.43
C ASN A 51 -7.35 -2.70 7.52
N THR A 52 -7.97 -3.89 7.57
CA THR A 52 -7.53 -4.95 8.48
C THR A 52 -6.24 -5.60 7.99
N GLY A 53 -6.09 -5.82 6.68
CA GLY A 53 -4.91 -6.50 6.12
C GLY A 53 -3.58 -5.78 6.41
N LEU A 54 -3.50 -4.46 6.20
CA LEU A 54 -2.28 -3.67 6.43
C LEU A 54 -2.00 -3.44 7.92
N ALA A 55 -3.01 -3.03 8.70
CA ALA A 55 -2.82 -2.80 10.14
C ALA A 55 -2.56 -4.10 10.93
N ASP A 56 -3.14 -5.24 10.52
CA ASP A 56 -2.87 -6.54 11.13
C ASP A 56 -1.55 -7.17 10.63
N LEU A 57 -1.09 -6.88 9.41
CA LEU A 57 0.27 -7.24 8.94
C LEU A 57 1.36 -6.59 9.80
N PHE A 58 1.10 -5.40 10.33
CA PHE A 58 2.07 -4.62 11.11
C PHE A 58 1.85 -4.63 12.62
N ARG A 59 0.96 -5.50 13.11
CA ARG A 59 0.79 -5.70 14.55
C ARG A 59 1.93 -6.57 15.08
N PRO A 60 2.65 -6.18 16.15
CA PRO A 60 3.65 -7.06 16.74
C PRO A 60 2.98 -8.37 17.18
N LEU A 61 3.51 -9.50 16.70
CA LEU A 61 3.08 -10.83 17.11
C LEU A 61 3.13 -10.92 18.65
N PRO A 62 2.12 -11.53 19.30
CA PRO A 62 2.26 -11.86 20.72
C PRO A 62 3.50 -12.73 20.85
N ALA A 63 4.43 -12.34 21.72
CA ALA A 63 5.58 -13.17 22.05
C ALA A 63 5.06 -14.55 22.45
N SER A 64 5.27 -15.55 21.59
CA SER A 64 5.01 -16.93 21.96
C SER A 64 5.89 -17.20 23.17
N GLY A 65 5.24 -17.28 24.33
CA GLY A 65 5.88 -17.64 25.58
C GLY A 65 6.53 -19.00 25.38
N ALA A 66 7.84 -19.00 25.16
CA ALA A 66 8.66 -20.18 25.25
C ALA A 66 8.70 -20.59 26.73
N GLN A 67 7.70 -21.38 27.12
CA GLN A 67 7.83 -22.26 28.27
C GLN A 67 8.94 -23.25 27.95
N ALA A 68 10.09 -23.08 28.60
CA ALA A 68 11.08 -24.12 28.71
C ALA A 68 10.50 -25.32 29.47
N PRO A 69 10.89 -26.54 29.09
CA PRO A 69 11.26 -27.52 30.09
C PRO A 69 12.66 -28.04 29.82
N GLY A 70 13.47 -28.11 30.88
CA GLY A 70 14.85 -28.53 30.82
C GLY A 70 15.06 -30.06 30.82
N THR A 71 16.35 -30.38 30.76
CA THR A 71 17.05 -31.60 31.19
C THR A 71 16.88 -32.89 30.38
N GLY A 72 18.01 -33.45 29.92
CA GLY A 72 18.14 -34.88 29.60
C GLY A 72 19.23 -35.21 28.56
N ALA A 73 20.19 -36.04 28.95
CA ALA A 73 21.41 -36.39 28.22
C ALA A 73 21.26 -37.51 27.17
N ASN A 74 22.30 -37.62 26.33
CA ASN A 74 22.85 -38.82 25.67
C ASN A 74 22.04 -39.61 24.60
N GLY A 75 22.72 -39.89 23.49
CA GLY A 75 22.71 -41.24 22.91
C GLY A 75 22.21 -41.38 21.47
N GLN A 76 23.16 -41.59 20.55
CA GLN A 76 23.16 -42.57 19.45
C GLN A 76 21.94 -42.73 18.52
N GLN A 77 22.24 -42.54 17.21
CA GLN A 77 21.90 -43.36 16.02
C GLN A 77 20.40 -43.65 15.76
N VAL A 78 19.89 -43.57 14.53
CA VAL A 78 20.14 -44.52 13.44
C VAL A 78 19.73 -43.88 12.11
N TRP A 79 20.63 -43.94 11.13
CA TRP A 79 20.35 -43.73 9.70
C TRP A 79 20.12 -45.09 9.02
N LEU A 80 19.03 -45.21 8.26
CA LEU A 80 18.76 -46.26 7.25
C LEU A 80 18.12 -45.51 6.06
N ALA A 81 18.85 -45.24 4.96
CA ALA A 81 18.99 -46.06 3.75
C ALA A 81 17.65 -46.24 2.99
N ALA A 82 17.49 -46.09 1.67
CA ALA A 82 18.41 -46.00 0.53
C ALA A 82 17.63 -45.47 -0.71
N GLY A 83 18.35 -44.91 -1.69
CA GLY A 83 17.83 -44.60 -3.03
C GLY A 83 18.96 -44.09 -3.93
N GLN A 84 19.53 -45.01 -4.72
CA GLN A 84 20.71 -44.87 -5.57
C GLN A 84 20.60 -43.82 -6.70
N GLY A 85 21.74 -43.23 -7.07
CA GLY A 85 22.03 -42.91 -8.47
C GLY A 85 22.86 -41.65 -8.75
N GLY A 86 24.19 -41.79 -8.79
CA GLY A 86 25.07 -40.98 -9.66
C GLY A 86 25.76 -39.77 -9.05
N SER A 87 27.04 -39.92 -8.69
CA SER A 87 27.98 -38.81 -8.48
C SER A 87 28.55 -38.33 -9.82
N PRO A 88 28.95 -37.05 -9.91
CA PRO A 88 30.38 -36.81 -9.96
C PRO A 88 30.87 -35.75 -8.95
N SER A 89 31.91 -36.17 -8.22
CA SER A 89 32.96 -35.43 -7.51
C SER A 89 32.74 -33.95 -7.16
N THR A 90 32.42 -33.70 -5.89
CA THR A 90 32.59 -32.41 -5.21
C THR A 90 33.95 -32.32 -4.52
N VAL A 91 34.59 -31.17 -4.69
CA VAL A 91 35.80 -30.73 -3.96
C VAL A 91 35.43 -30.59 -2.47
N PRO A 92 36.15 -31.22 -1.53
CA PRO A 92 35.85 -31.09 -0.10
C PRO A 92 36.40 -29.76 0.43
N GLY A 93 35.53 -28.87 0.90
CA GLY A 93 35.97 -27.67 1.63
C GLY A 93 35.06 -26.44 1.60
N MET A 94 33.95 -26.44 0.85
CA MET A 94 33.00 -25.33 0.88
C MET A 94 31.70 -25.80 1.56
N PRO A 95 31.26 -25.19 2.67
CA PRO A 95 29.91 -25.42 3.14
C PRO A 95 28.95 -25.02 2.00
N PRO A 96 27.91 -25.81 1.71
CA PRO A 96 26.89 -25.37 0.76
C PRO A 96 26.35 -24.02 1.22
N PRO A 97 26.04 -23.08 0.31
CA PRO A 97 25.32 -21.88 0.72
C PRO A 97 24.06 -22.35 1.42
N ASP A 98 23.78 -21.80 2.61
CA ASP A 98 22.55 -22.04 3.34
C ASP A 98 21.39 -21.72 2.38
N ILE A 99 20.81 -22.76 1.78
CA ILE A 99 19.55 -22.63 1.06
C ILE A 99 18.54 -22.37 2.16
N GLN A 100 18.30 -21.10 2.46
CA GLN A 100 17.25 -20.70 3.38
C GLN A 100 15.93 -21.20 2.80
N VAL A 101 15.47 -22.34 3.30
CA VAL A 101 14.20 -22.93 2.91
C VAL A 101 13.10 -22.04 3.46
N GLU A 102 12.28 -21.53 2.55
CA GLU A 102 11.16 -20.65 2.84
C GLU A 102 10.22 -21.24 3.90
N THR A 103 9.98 -20.46 4.95
CA THR A 103 8.97 -20.81 5.95
C THR A 103 7.55 -20.55 5.41
N PRO A 104 6.53 -21.31 5.83
CA PRO A 104 5.13 -21.04 5.46
C PRO A 104 4.68 -19.61 5.79
N GLN A 105 5.28 -19.00 6.81
CA GLN A 105 4.98 -17.64 7.26
C GLN A 105 5.49 -16.59 6.28
N GLN A 106 6.69 -16.76 5.74
CA GLN A 106 7.26 -15.87 4.70
C GLN A 106 6.44 -15.87 3.41
N ARG A 107 5.88 -17.01 2.97
CA ARG A 107 5.02 -17.01 1.77
C ARG A 107 3.66 -16.36 2.02
N ALA A 108 3.06 -16.58 3.18
CA ALA A 108 1.79 -15.92 3.51
C ALA A 108 1.94 -14.39 3.54
N GLU A 109 3.07 -13.91 4.06
CA GLU A 109 3.43 -12.49 4.05
C GLU A 109 3.62 -11.97 2.62
N ALA A 110 4.42 -12.67 1.80
CA ALA A 110 4.65 -12.31 0.40
C ALA A 110 3.36 -12.31 -0.45
N GLU A 111 2.44 -13.26 -0.22
CA GLU A 111 1.13 -13.29 -0.89
C GLU A 111 0.24 -12.12 -0.46
N THR A 112 0.29 -11.73 0.81
CA THR A 112 -0.52 -10.61 1.31
C THR A 112 0.01 -9.28 0.75
N LEU A 113 1.32 -9.09 0.73
CA LEU A 113 1.97 -7.94 0.13
C LEU A 113 1.66 -7.84 -1.38
N ARG A 114 1.70 -8.97 -2.11
CA ARG A 114 1.31 -9.01 -3.54
C ARG A 114 -0.12 -8.51 -3.80
N LYS A 115 -1.07 -8.83 -2.91
CA LYS A 115 -2.47 -8.36 -3.04
C LYS A 115 -2.59 -6.85 -2.83
N LEU A 116 -1.66 -6.26 -2.10
CA LEU A 116 -1.57 -4.83 -1.83
C LEU A 116 -0.80 -4.06 -2.92
N GLY A 117 -0.36 -4.73 -3.99
CA GLY A 117 0.41 -4.14 -5.09
C GLY A 117 1.92 -4.25 -4.95
N TYR A 118 2.41 -4.88 -3.88
CA TYR A 118 3.84 -5.10 -3.65
C TYR A 118 4.30 -6.34 -4.42
N HIS A 119 4.74 -6.14 -5.65
CA HIS A 119 5.34 -7.19 -6.47
C HIS A 119 6.85 -7.28 -6.23
N ILE A 120 7.25 -7.77 -5.06
CA ILE A 120 8.65 -8.06 -4.74
C ILE A 120 8.93 -9.54 -5.03
N ASP A 121 10.03 -9.81 -5.74
CA ASP A 121 10.45 -11.19 -5.99
C ASP A 121 10.88 -11.87 -4.69
N GLN A 122 10.57 -13.14 -4.54
CA GLN A 122 10.84 -13.90 -3.33
C GLN A 122 12.33 -13.90 -2.96
N ARG A 123 13.23 -13.85 -3.95
CA ARG A 123 14.68 -13.85 -3.71
C ARG A 123 15.15 -12.72 -2.80
N TYR A 124 14.48 -11.57 -2.78
CA TYR A 124 14.88 -10.44 -1.94
C TYR A 124 14.57 -10.68 -0.46
N TYR A 125 13.57 -11.50 -0.14
CA TYR A 125 13.24 -11.88 1.25
C TYR A 125 14.27 -12.84 1.86
N LEU A 126 15.07 -13.51 1.02
CA LEU A 126 16.13 -14.42 1.45
C LEU A 126 17.49 -13.73 1.58
N MET A 127 17.60 -12.46 1.15
CA MET A 127 18.84 -11.69 1.25
C MET A 127 19.06 -11.24 2.71
N SER A 128 20.32 -11.22 3.14
CA SER A 128 20.75 -10.45 4.32
C SER A 128 20.54 -8.96 4.09
N LEU A 129 20.54 -8.16 5.17
CA LEU A 129 20.46 -6.70 5.05
C LEU A 129 21.63 -6.13 4.21
N ALA A 130 22.82 -6.72 4.32
CA ALA A 130 24.00 -6.30 3.55
C ALA A 130 23.82 -6.55 2.04
N GLU A 131 23.36 -7.73 1.64
CA GLU A 131 23.08 -8.07 0.24
C GLU A 131 21.96 -7.20 -0.32
N LEU A 132 20.91 -6.94 0.47
CA LEU A 132 19.80 -6.11 0.07
C LEU A 132 20.24 -4.65 -0.15
N ARG A 133 21.09 -4.11 0.72
CA ARG A 133 21.73 -2.79 0.54
C ARG A 133 22.60 -2.75 -0.72
N GLN A 134 23.37 -3.81 -0.99
CA GLN A 134 24.20 -3.87 -2.19
C GLN A 134 23.34 -3.87 -3.47
N ALA A 135 22.28 -4.68 -3.51
CA ALA A 135 21.35 -4.70 -4.65
C ALA A 135 20.63 -3.35 -4.82
N ALA A 136 20.19 -2.73 -3.73
CA ALA A 136 19.57 -1.41 -3.72
C ALA A 136 20.54 -0.32 -4.22
N ASN A 137 21.82 -0.36 -3.82
CA ASN A 137 22.87 0.53 -4.32
C ASN A 137 23.12 0.34 -5.82
N GLY A 138 22.94 -0.88 -6.34
CA GLY A 138 22.92 -1.18 -7.78
C GLY A 138 21.72 -0.57 -8.52
N GLY A 139 20.77 0.04 -7.80
CA GLY A 139 19.57 0.65 -8.37
C GLY A 139 18.45 -0.35 -8.66
N ASP A 140 18.54 -1.57 -8.12
CA ASP A 140 17.49 -2.57 -8.24
C ASP A 140 16.21 -2.09 -7.54
N ARG A 141 15.16 -1.91 -8.34
CA ARG A 141 13.87 -1.36 -7.90
C ARG A 141 13.19 -2.23 -6.84
N GLN A 142 13.25 -3.55 -6.98
CA GLN A 142 12.62 -4.46 -6.02
C GLN A 142 13.45 -4.53 -4.73
N ALA A 143 14.77 -4.53 -4.83
CA ALA A 143 15.65 -4.42 -3.66
C ALA A 143 15.43 -3.12 -2.89
N LEU A 144 15.32 -1.98 -3.58
CA LEU A 144 15.02 -0.68 -2.96
C LEU A 144 13.69 -0.68 -2.20
N THR A 145 12.67 -1.30 -2.79
CA THR A 145 11.34 -1.40 -2.17
C THR A 145 11.40 -2.28 -0.92
N HIS A 146 12.00 -3.48 -1.03
CA HIS A 146 12.11 -4.41 0.08
C HIS A 146 13.04 -3.89 1.20
N LEU A 147 14.10 -3.15 0.85
CA LEU A 147 14.98 -2.51 1.82
C LEU A 147 14.20 -1.53 2.69
N ALA A 148 13.31 -0.74 2.08
CA ALA A 148 12.46 0.19 2.81
C ALA A 148 11.48 -0.51 3.75
N GLU A 149 10.87 -1.62 3.32
CA GLU A 149 10.01 -2.44 4.19
C GLU A 149 10.79 -2.98 5.39
N ARG A 150 11.98 -3.54 5.16
CA ARG A 150 12.83 -4.06 6.24
C ARG A 150 13.19 -2.96 7.23
N TYR A 151 13.53 -1.77 6.75
CA TYR A 151 13.77 -0.61 7.61
C TYR A 151 12.54 -0.20 8.41
N LEU A 152 11.36 -0.05 7.78
CA LEU A 152 10.15 0.42 8.47
C LEU A 152 9.58 -0.60 9.44
N PHE A 153 9.62 -1.88 9.08
CA PHE A 153 8.80 -2.90 9.73
C PHE A 153 9.61 -3.97 10.43
N ALA A 154 10.85 -4.25 10.03
CA ALA A 154 11.69 -5.24 10.70
C ALA A 154 12.70 -4.60 11.67
N LEU A 155 13.18 -3.38 11.39
CA LEU A 155 14.31 -2.80 12.12
C LEU A 155 13.95 -1.56 12.95
N ASP A 156 13.07 -0.68 12.47
CA ASP A 156 12.64 0.51 13.23
C ASP A 156 12.01 0.12 14.57
N GLY A 157 12.56 0.64 15.66
CA GLY A 157 12.10 0.36 17.02
C GLY A 157 12.28 -1.09 17.50
N LYS A 158 13.08 -1.92 16.81
CA LYS A 158 13.32 -3.33 17.17
C LYS A 158 14.78 -3.63 17.55
N PRO A 159 15.26 -3.15 18.71
CA PRO A 159 16.66 -3.32 19.13
C PRO A 159 17.10 -4.77 19.38
N GLN A 160 16.16 -5.71 19.46
CA GLN A 160 16.42 -7.15 19.60
C GLN A 160 16.71 -7.85 18.28
N ASP A 161 16.42 -7.22 17.14
CA ASP A 161 16.76 -7.79 15.84
C ASP A 161 18.29 -7.77 15.64
N PRO A 162 18.92 -8.89 15.21
CA PRO A 162 20.37 -8.96 15.08
C PRO A 162 20.95 -8.01 14.03
N GLU A 163 20.14 -7.55 13.07
CA GLU A 163 20.55 -6.58 12.06
C GLU A 163 20.18 -5.13 12.43
N HIS A 164 19.65 -4.91 13.64
CA HIS A 164 19.38 -3.57 14.14
C HIS A 164 20.68 -2.81 14.46
N GLU A 165 20.76 -1.58 13.99
CA GLU A 165 21.86 -0.65 14.17
C GLU A 165 21.40 0.51 15.06
N PRO A 166 21.91 0.60 16.30
CA PRO A 166 21.54 1.68 17.21
C PRO A 166 21.84 3.07 16.62
N GLY A 167 20.84 3.95 16.64
CA GLY A 167 20.96 5.31 16.13
C GLY A 167 20.88 5.45 14.61
N TYR A 168 20.69 4.36 13.86
CA TYR A 168 20.47 4.42 12.43
C TYR A 168 19.09 5.03 12.11
N PRO A 169 18.97 5.99 11.17
CA PRO A 169 17.71 6.68 10.88
C PRO A 169 16.84 5.85 9.92
N TYR A 170 16.26 4.76 10.43
CA TYR A 170 15.55 3.76 9.62
C TYR A 170 14.42 4.36 8.78
N ARG A 171 13.61 5.26 9.35
CA ARG A 171 12.46 5.84 8.66
C ARG A 171 12.87 6.75 7.50
N GLU A 172 13.86 7.60 7.72
CA GLU A 172 14.44 8.47 6.69
C GLU A 172 15.09 7.64 5.58
N ALA A 173 15.87 6.62 5.96
CA ALA A 173 16.53 5.73 5.01
C ALA A 173 15.50 4.94 4.17
N ALA A 174 14.41 4.48 4.78
CA ALA A 174 13.33 3.80 4.08
C ALA A 174 12.66 4.71 3.05
N ARG A 175 12.32 5.95 3.44
CA ARG A 175 11.73 6.93 2.53
C ARG A 175 12.65 7.25 1.37
N GLU A 176 13.95 7.37 1.60
CA GLU A 176 14.90 7.62 0.51
C GLU A 176 15.01 6.42 -0.43
N ALA A 177 15.03 5.19 0.10
CA ALA A 177 14.98 3.98 -0.73
C ALA A 177 13.69 3.92 -1.58
N LEU A 178 12.54 4.29 -1.02
CA LEU A 178 11.26 4.38 -1.73
C LEU A 178 11.25 5.47 -2.80
N ARG A 179 11.82 6.66 -2.54
CA ARG A 179 11.98 7.70 -3.57
C ARG A 179 12.84 7.21 -4.72
N GLN A 180 13.92 6.51 -4.43
CA GLN A 180 14.75 5.89 -5.47
C GLN A 180 13.99 4.81 -6.23
N ALA A 181 13.21 3.96 -5.56
CA ALA A 181 12.36 2.97 -6.21
C ALA A 181 11.32 3.64 -7.13
N TYR A 182 10.71 4.74 -6.69
CA TYR A 182 9.78 5.55 -7.48
C TYR A 182 10.44 6.08 -8.76
N VAL A 183 11.60 6.71 -8.63
CA VAL A 183 12.38 7.21 -9.77
C VAL A 183 12.75 6.09 -10.76
N ARG A 184 12.91 4.86 -10.27
CA ARG A 184 13.14 3.65 -11.07
C ARG A 184 11.85 2.99 -11.59
N GLY A 185 10.70 3.62 -11.44
CA GLY A 185 9.42 3.17 -11.98
C GLY A 185 8.60 2.28 -11.05
N ASN A 186 8.84 2.29 -9.73
CA ASN A 186 7.90 1.74 -8.76
C ASN A 186 6.97 2.86 -8.27
N LEU A 187 5.91 3.14 -9.04
CA LEU A 187 4.99 4.25 -8.73
C LEU A 187 4.25 4.05 -7.40
N HIS A 188 4.03 2.80 -6.98
CA HIS A 188 3.44 2.45 -5.70
C HIS A 188 4.28 2.92 -4.50
N ALA A 189 5.57 3.16 -4.68
CA ALA A 189 6.44 3.64 -3.61
C ALA A 189 5.97 4.97 -3.00
N ALA A 190 5.28 5.84 -3.75
CA ALA A 190 4.69 7.06 -3.21
C ALA A 190 3.58 6.78 -2.17
N ALA A 191 2.77 5.74 -2.39
CA ALA A 191 1.76 5.32 -1.44
C ALA A 191 2.37 4.74 -0.16
N ILE A 192 3.44 3.94 -0.28
CA ILE A 192 4.18 3.40 0.87
C ILE A 192 4.75 4.56 1.73
N ILE A 193 5.30 5.60 1.09
CA ILE A 193 5.77 6.79 1.81
C ILE A 193 4.61 7.50 2.51
N SER A 194 3.48 7.68 1.84
CA SER A 194 2.26 8.26 2.44
C SER A 194 1.83 7.49 3.69
N GLU A 195 1.77 6.17 3.61
CA GLU A 195 1.40 5.31 4.73
C GLU A 195 2.40 5.41 5.89
N SER A 196 3.70 5.43 5.60
CA SER A 196 4.72 5.59 6.63
C SER A 196 4.50 6.87 7.46
N TYR A 197 4.12 7.99 6.83
CA TYR A 197 3.85 9.23 7.56
C TYR A 197 2.57 9.18 8.41
N LEU A 198 1.56 8.39 8.04
CA LEU A 198 0.38 8.18 8.88
C LEU A 198 0.72 7.42 10.16
N LEU A 199 1.54 6.38 10.06
CA LEU A 199 2.02 5.64 11.23
C LEU A 199 2.74 6.55 12.21
N GLU A 200 3.40 7.60 11.70
CA GLU A 200 4.10 8.62 12.48
C GLU A 200 3.22 9.79 12.95
N LYS A 201 1.90 9.74 12.72
CA LYS A 201 0.96 10.81 13.07
C LYS A 201 1.29 12.14 12.39
N ARG A 202 1.75 12.06 11.13
CA ARG A 202 2.04 13.19 10.25
C ARG A 202 1.07 13.23 9.06
N PRO A 203 -0.22 13.54 9.29
CA PRO A 203 -1.25 13.44 8.25
C PRO A 203 -1.08 14.44 7.11
N LEU A 204 -0.43 15.59 7.35
CA LEU A 204 -0.14 16.58 6.30
C LEU A 204 0.87 16.03 5.28
N ASP A 205 1.99 15.47 5.75
CA ASP A 205 3.00 14.84 4.90
C ASP A 205 2.42 13.63 4.16
N ALA A 206 1.64 12.81 4.88
CA ALA A 206 0.95 11.68 4.28
C ALA A 206 0.01 12.14 3.15
N ALA A 207 -0.77 13.20 3.37
CA ALA A 207 -1.67 13.74 2.34
C ALA A 207 -0.91 14.24 1.10
N ALA A 208 0.24 14.89 1.29
CA ALA A 208 1.07 15.33 0.16
C ALA A 208 1.56 14.14 -0.67
N TRP A 209 2.08 13.09 -0.02
CA TRP A 209 2.53 11.88 -0.73
C TRP A 209 1.39 11.07 -1.35
N ASN A 210 0.20 11.11 -0.74
CA ASN A 210 -0.99 10.50 -1.32
C ASN A 210 -1.38 11.16 -2.65
N LEU A 211 -1.31 12.50 -2.73
CA LEU A 211 -1.55 13.23 -3.98
C LEU A 211 -0.52 12.85 -5.06
N VAL A 212 0.75 12.65 -4.67
CA VAL A 212 1.79 12.14 -5.58
C VAL A 212 1.43 10.74 -6.09
N ALA A 213 1.02 9.82 -5.21
CA ALA A 213 0.62 8.46 -5.59
C ALA A 213 -0.57 8.46 -6.57
N ARG A 214 -1.58 9.30 -6.31
CA ARG A 214 -2.73 9.50 -7.21
C ARG A 214 -2.32 9.98 -8.58
N ARG A 215 -1.45 10.99 -8.63
CA ARG A 215 -0.91 11.55 -9.87
C ARG A 215 -0.11 10.51 -10.66
N ALA A 216 0.54 9.58 -9.96
CA ALA A 216 1.27 8.46 -10.55
C ALA A 216 0.36 7.31 -11.03
N GLY A 217 -0.95 7.37 -10.79
CA GLY A 217 -1.91 6.33 -11.20
C GLY A 217 -2.10 5.20 -10.18
N ASP A 218 -1.54 5.31 -8.98
CA ASP A 218 -1.79 4.36 -7.89
C ASP A 218 -3.10 4.73 -7.17
N THR A 219 -4.22 4.23 -7.70
CA THR A 219 -5.56 4.53 -7.19
C THR A 219 -5.95 3.70 -5.96
N LEU A 220 -5.42 2.48 -5.83
CA LEU A 220 -5.78 1.55 -4.75
C LEU A 220 -5.42 2.12 -3.37
N SER A 221 -4.16 2.50 -3.18
CA SER A 221 -3.70 3.05 -1.90
C SER A 221 -4.16 4.49 -1.68
N ALA A 222 -4.43 5.21 -2.77
CA ALA A 222 -4.97 6.55 -2.71
C ALA A 222 -6.37 6.62 -2.12
N ASP A 223 -7.27 5.74 -2.57
CA ASP A 223 -8.66 5.75 -2.15
C ASP A 223 -8.80 5.30 -0.70
N TRP A 224 -7.94 4.39 -0.24
CA TRP A 224 -7.86 3.99 1.17
C TRP A 224 -7.57 5.18 2.09
N PHE A 225 -6.53 5.96 1.76
CA PHE A 225 -6.05 7.08 2.59
C PHE A 225 -7.14 8.12 2.88
N ILE A 226 -7.98 8.43 1.87
CA ILE A 226 -9.07 9.40 1.98
C ILE A 226 -10.12 8.97 3.02
N GLY A 227 -10.26 7.66 3.25
CA GLY A 227 -11.15 7.10 4.26
C GLY A 227 -10.62 7.18 5.69
N THR A 228 -9.35 7.51 5.90
CA THR A 228 -8.74 7.53 7.24
C THR A 228 -9.24 8.70 8.08
N LYS A 229 -9.43 8.48 9.38
CA LYS A 229 -9.81 9.54 10.32
C LYS A 229 -8.81 10.69 10.33
N ASP A 230 -7.51 10.36 10.29
CA ASP A 230 -6.42 11.33 10.29
C ASP A 230 -6.51 12.26 9.07
N TYR A 231 -6.86 11.74 7.89
CA TYR A 231 -7.11 12.58 6.70
C TYR A 231 -8.41 13.39 6.78
N GLN A 232 -9.49 12.81 7.30
CA GLN A 232 -10.78 13.49 7.43
C GLN A 232 -10.71 14.71 8.36
N GLN A 233 -9.80 14.68 9.34
CA GLN A 233 -9.57 15.78 10.26
C GLN A 233 -8.77 16.95 9.67
N LEU A 234 -8.16 16.79 8.48
CA LEU A 234 -7.48 17.90 7.82
C LEU A 234 -8.49 18.97 7.40
N ASN A 235 -8.22 20.21 7.81
CA ASN A 235 -8.98 21.37 7.36
C ASN A 235 -8.54 21.83 5.95
N GLU A 236 -9.27 22.80 5.38
CA GLU A 236 -9.01 23.27 4.02
C GLU A 236 -7.60 23.87 3.83
N SER A 237 -7.11 24.62 4.82
CA SER A 237 -5.76 25.19 4.77
C SER A 237 -4.69 24.09 4.73
N GLN A 238 -4.86 23.03 5.52
CA GLN A 238 -3.94 21.89 5.53
C GLN A 238 -4.01 21.09 4.22
N ARG A 239 -5.20 20.92 3.63
CA ARG A 239 -5.34 20.27 2.32
C ARG A 239 -4.66 21.08 1.20
N SER A 240 -4.83 22.40 1.22
CA SER A 240 -4.14 23.30 0.30
C SER A 240 -2.62 23.24 0.47
N GLU A 241 -2.13 23.22 1.71
CA GLU A 241 -0.71 23.06 2.00
C GLU A 241 -0.15 21.72 1.53
N ALA A 242 -0.86 20.61 1.78
CA ALA A 242 -0.49 19.29 1.27
C ALA A 242 -0.42 19.28 -0.26
N GLY A 243 -1.33 19.99 -0.95
CA GLY A 243 -1.29 20.19 -2.40
C GLY A 243 -0.02 20.88 -2.87
N ARG A 244 0.37 22.00 -2.22
CA ARG A 244 1.62 22.70 -2.52
C ARG A 244 2.85 21.82 -2.26
N MET A 245 2.85 21.07 -1.16
CA MET A 245 3.92 20.12 -0.86
C MET A 245 4.00 19.02 -1.93
N ALA A 246 2.86 18.49 -2.38
CA ALA A 246 2.80 17.47 -3.42
C ALA A 246 3.40 17.95 -4.75
N GLU A 247 3.14 19.21 -5.16
CA GLU A 247 3.76 19.77 -6.36
C GLU A 247 5.28 19.87 -6.25
N ASN A 248 5.81 20.31 -5.10
CA ASN A 248 7.25 20.36 -4.87
C ASN A 248 7.88 18.95 -4.88
N LEU A 249 7.23 17.99 -4.22
CA LEU A 249 7.67 16.59 -4.21
C LEU A 249 7.66 15.99 -5.62
N TRP A 250 6.61 16.25 -6.39
CA TRP A 250 6.51 15.80 -7.78
C TRP A 250 7.63 16.37 -8.64
N ALA A 251 7.89 17.68 -8.53
CA ALA A 251 8.96 18.34 -9.27
C ALA A 251 10.35 17.75 -8.94
N ASP A 252 10.64 17.49 -7.66
CA ASP A 252 11.89 16.84 -7.25
C ASP A 252 12.02 15.42 -7.82
N LEU A 253 10.95 14.61 -7.75
CA LEU A 253 10.95 13.25 -8.31
C LEU A 253 11.17 13.24 -9.82
N GLU A 254 10.51 14.13 -10.56
CA GLU A 254 10.66 14.23 -12.01
C GLU A 254 12.06 14.72 -12.40
N ALA A 255 12.63 15.70 -11.68
CA ALA A 255 14.01 16.14 -11.91
C ALA A 255 15.01 14.98 -11.71
N ARG A 256 14.80 14.16 -10.66
CA ARG A 256 15.62 12.97 -10.41
C ARG A 256 15.47 11.90 -11.48
N ARG A 257 14.27 11.71 -12.03
CA ARG A 257 14.03 10.79 -13.16
C ARG A 257 14.78 11.23 -14.41
N GLN A 258 14.75 12.51 -14.73
CA GLN A 258 15.48 13.07 -15.88
C GLN A 258 17.00 12.94 -15.71
N ALA A 259 17.52 13.07 -14.49
CA ALA A 259 18.95 12.92 -14.22
C ALA A 259 19.46 11.47 -14.28
N LYS A 260 18.57 10.47 -14.27
CA LYS A 260 18.92 9.03 -14.31
C LYS A 260 18.54 8.34 -15.63
N GLY A 261 17.84 9.02 -16.52
CA GLY A 261 17.53 8.57 -17.89
C GLY A 261 18.67 8.87 -18.84
#